data_AF-A0A6T8FJG4-F1
#
_entry.id   AF-A0A6T8FJG4-F1
#
_cell.length_a   1.000
_cell.length_b   1.000
_cell.length_c   1.000
_cell.angle_alpha   90.00
_cell.angle_beta   90.00
_cell.angle_gamma   90.00
#
_symmetry.space_group_name_H-M   'P 1'
#
loop_
_entity.id
_entity.type
_entity.pdbx_description
1 polymer ?
#
loop_
_entity_poly.entity_id
_entity_poly.type
_entity_poly.pdbx_seq_one_letter_code
_entity_poly.pdbx_strand_id
1 'polypeptide(L)'
;VRGRVEAVASGQLLRSRGFKANNIDVAFTSELERAHETCELALASMAGAEQETWDSSRIRRDWRLNERHYGAVQGLSKNDPELLAKYGEDVVRGWRRSMTEKPPPLTKNDEMYQPPPAPTTESLQDCQKRAVECFHSAIAPALFDEATDSEKRTVVVVAHSNTIRALMASFDSVPDPLVSKLHVPNSVPILYRFERSTREPVSSRLQSVAGGSHARWLVSAENHTQVRDALQPGGMLTRAMFDAWDTDNDRRLTVAELEAGIGGLVKEYSNKRLDCVVLAVAKKICRELAMECKPNGSIDQKEFERRASEAFRGLQGD
;
A
#
# COMPACT_ATOMS: atom_id res chain seq x y z
N VAL A 1 8.67 -3.66 18.43
CA VAL A 1 8.67 -5.10 18.05
C VAL A 1 7.69 -5.39 16.92
N ARG A 2 6.38 -5.14 17.06
CA ARG A 2 5.38 -5.39 16.00
C ARG A 2 5.73 -4.78 14.62
N GLY A 3 6.10 -3.50 14.57
CA GLY A 3 6.43 -2.84 13.30
C GLY A 3 7.63 -3.45 12.55
N ARG A 4 8.64 -3.95 13.28
CA ARG A 4 9.78 -4.67 12.68
C ARG A 4 9.35 -6.01 12.07
N VAL A 5 8.45 -6.74 12.74
CA VAL A 5 7.87 -7.98 12.22
C VAL A 5 7.08 -7.69 10.94
N GLU A 6 6.28 -6.62 10.94
CA GLU A 6 5.52 -6.19 9.75
C GLU A 6 6.46 -5.83 8.59
N ALA A 7 7.57 -5.12 8.85
CA ALA A 7 8.58 -4.79 7.83
C ALA A 7 9.25 -6.02 7.21
N VAL A 8 9.64 -6.98 8.05
CA VAL A 8 10.20 -8.27 7.59
C VAL A 8 9.18 -9.02 6.74
N ALA A 9 7.93 -9.11 7.19
CA ALA A 9 6.86 -9.75 6.43
C ALA A 9 6.63 -9.09 5.06
N SER A 10 6.73 -7.76 4.94
CA SER A 10 6.67 -7.07 3.64
C SER A 10 7.76 -7.54 2.68
N GLY A 11 8.99 -7.69 3.18
CA GLY A 11 10.12 -8.16 2.39
C GLY A 11 9.96 -9.60 1.92
N GLN A 12 9.49 -10.48 2.82
CA GLN A 12 9.18 -11.88 2.49
C GLN A 12 8.08 -11.97 1.44
N LEU A 13 7.05 -11.14 1.56
CA LEU A 13 5.95 -11.08 0.58
C LEU A 13 6.45 -10.61 -0.79
N LEU A 14 7.27 -9.55 -0.85
CA LEU A 14 7.87 -9.13 -2.13
C LEU A 14 8.67 -10.28 -2.77
N ARG A 15 9.50 -10.96 -1.99
CA ARG A 15 10.28 -12.11 -2.47
C ARG A 15 9.38 -13.25 -2.97
N SER A 16 8.32 -13.59 -2.23
CA SER A 16 7.40 -14.66 -2.62
C SER A 16 6.59 -14.32 -3.88
N ARG A 17 6.45 -13.02 -4.22
CA ARG A 17 5.85 -12.54 -5.47
C ARG A 17 6.88 -12.37 -6.61
N GLY A 18 8.09 -12.91 -6.45
CA GLY A 18 9.11 -12.94 -7.51
C GLY A 18 9.95 -11.66 -7.65
N PHE A 19 9.80 -10.68 -6.74
CA PHE A 19 10.72 -9.54 -6.70
C PHE A 19 12.08 -10.01 -6.16
N LYS A 20 13.15 -9.61 -6.85
CA LYS A 20 14.53 -9.93 -6.46
C LYS A 20 15.23 -8.67 -5.98
N ALA A 21 16.01 -8.78 -4.90
CA ALA A 21 16.71 -7.62 -4.33
C ALA A 21 17.74 -7.02 -5.28
N ASN A 22 18.41 -7.84 -6.09
CA ASN A 22 19.33 -7.38 -7.12
C ASN A 22 18.69 -6.56 -8.26
N ASN A 23 17.37 -6.65 -8.44
CA ASN A 23 16.60 -5.88 -9.42
C ASN A 23 16.06 -4.55 -8.85
N ILE A 24 16.36 -4.23 -7.58
CA ILE A 24 16.08 -2.92 -7.01
C ILE A 24 17.26 -2.00 -7.31
N ASP A 25 17.01 -0.97 -8.09
CA ASP A 25 18.05 -0.01 -8.50
C ASP A 25 18.39 0.94 -7.35
N VAL A 26 17.36 1.41 -6.64
CA VAL A 26 17.47 2.34 -5.52
C VAL A 26 16.25 2.24 -4.62
N ALA A 27 16.46 2.47 -3.33
CA ALA A 27 15.38 2.67 -2.38
C ALA A 27 15.40 4.11 -1.86
N PHE A 28 14.24 4.74 -1.73
CA PHE A 28 14.06 6.04 -1.09
C PHE A 28 13.32 5.89 0.23
N THR A 29 13.77 6.59 1.25
CA THR A 29 13.09 6.65 2.55
C THR A 29 13.16 8.03 3.16
N SER A 30 12.40 8.24 4.24
CA SER A 30 12.42 9.48 5.00
C SER A 30 13.66 9.60 5.88
N GLU A 31 13.87 10.75 6.49
CA GLU A 31 14.92 10.93 7.52
C GLU A 31 14.53 10.38 8.90
N LEU A 32 13.27 9.98 9.07
CA LEU A 32 12.76 9.44 10.34
C LEU A 32 13.10 7.96 10.48
N GLU A 33 13.76 7.62 11.60
CA GLU A 33 14.34 6.30 11.86
C GLU A 33 13.38 5.14 11.63
N ARG A 34 12.11 5.28 12.03
CA ARG A 34 11.08 4.23 11.85
C ARG A 34 10.88 3.81 10.39
N ALA A 35 10.99 4.74 9.43
CA ALA A 35 10.83 4.42 8.02
C ALA A 35 12.13 3.88 7.43
N HIS A 36 13.27 4.41 7.88
CA HIS A 36 14.57 3.90 7.48
C HIS A 36 14.77 2.45 7.93
N GLU A 37 14.51 2.15 9.20
CA GLU A 37 14.56 0.80 9.74
C GLU A 37 13.58 -0.15 9.03
N THR A 38 12.37 0.32 8.71
CA THR A 38 11.42 -0.46 7.90
C THR A 38 11.99 -0.78 6.52
N CYS A 39 12.65 0.19 5.88
CA CYS A 39 13.27 0.03 4.57
C CYS A 39 14.38 -1.01 4.61
N GLU A 40 15.31 -0.91 5.57
CA GLU A 40 16.41 -1.86 5.74
C GLU A 40 15.89 -3.28 5.99
N LEU A 41 14.98 -3.45 6.95
CA LEU A 41 14.43 -4.76 7.30
C LEU A 41 13.67 -5.41 6.13
N ALA A 42 12.86 -4.63 5.41
CA ALA A 42 12.11 -5.15 4.27
C ALA A 42 13.05 -5.58 3.14
N LEU A 43 14.07 -4.77 2.82
CA LEU A 43 15.03 -5.09 1.74
C LEU A 43 15.93 -6.26 2.11
N ALA A 44 16.44 -6.31 3.34
CA ALA A 44 17.22 -7.44 3.85
C ALA A 44 16.42 -8.75 3.85
N SER A 45 15.15 -8.69 4.24
CA SER A 45 14.27 -9.86 4.22
C SER A 45 13.86 -10.27 2.81
N MET A 46 13.74 -9.32 1.88
CA MET A 46 13.48 -9.60 0.47
C MET A 46 14.68 -10.28 -0.19
N ALA A 47 15.91 -9.87 0.14
CA ALA A 47 17.13 -10.52 -0.33
C ALA A 47 17.24 -11.97 0.19
N GLY A 48 16.92 -12.19 1.47
CA GLY A 48 16.86 -13.53 2.05
C GLY A 48 18.20 -14.25 2.00
N ALA A 49 18.31 -15.34 1.23
CA ALA A 49 19.58 -16.05 1.05
C ALA A 49 20.57 -15.30 0.14
N GLU A 50 20.09 -14.33 -0.63
CA GLU A 50 20.88 -13.52 -1.57
C GLU A 50 21.27 -12.17 -0.94
N GLN A 51 21.49 -12.10 0.38
CA GLN A 51 21.83 -10.84 1.07
C GLN A 51 23.05 -10.14 0.50
N GLU A 52 24.02 -10.88 -0.02
CA GLU A 52 25.22 -10.33 -0.69
C GLU A 52 24.88 -9.57 -1.99
N THR A 53 23.70 -9.77 -2.56
CA THR A 53 23.26 -9.12 -3.80
C THR A 53 22.62 -7.76 -3.58
N TRP A 54 22.37 -7.39 -2.33
CA TRP A 54 21.80 -6.10 -1.95
C TRP A 54 22.78 -5.30 -1.10
N ASP A 55 22.90 -4.00 -1.39
CA ASP A 55 23.76 -3.06 -0.68
C ASP A 55 22.92 -1.91 -0.12
N SER A 56 22.97 -1.70 1.20
CA SER A 56 22.28 -0.61 1.89
C SER A 56 22.75 0.78 1.44
N SER A 57 23.92 0.90 0.79
CA SER A 57 24.38 2.15 0.17
C SER A 57 23.43 2.67 -0.92
N ARG A 58 22.54 1.81 -1.44
CA ARG A 58 21.49 2.16 -2.40
C ARG A 58 20.26 2.82 -1.74
N ILE A 59 20.23 2.98 -0.42
CA ILE A 59 19.15 3.66 0.30
C ILE A 59 19.43 5.16 0.35
N ARG A 60 18.55 5.96 -0.26
CA ARG A 60 18.58 7.42 -0.25
C ARG A 60 17.55 7.96 0.74
N ARG A 61 17.99 8.80 1.68
CA ARG A 61 17.10 9.49 2.62
C ARG A 61 16.73 10.87 2.08
N ASP A 62 15.48 11.29 2.27
CA ASP A 62 14.99 12.62 1.88
C ASP A 62 13.93 13.11 2.87
N TRP A 63 14.15 14.29 3.47
CA TRP A 63 13.22 14.90 4.44
C TRP A 63 11.84 15.14 3.82
N ARG A 64 11.74 15.33 2.50
CA ARG A 64 10.47 15.52 1.80
C ARG A 64 9.62 14.26 1.81
N LEU A 65 10.16 13.11 2.22
CA LEU A 65 9.42 11.88 2.50
C LEU A 65 9.04 11.70 3.98
N ASN A 66 9.33 12.66 4.86
CA ASN A 66 8.92 12.62 6.27
C ASN A 66 7.39 12.62 6.41
N GLU A 67 6.89 12.14 7.54
CA GLU A 67 5.48 12.26 7.91
C GLU A 67 5.06 13.74 8.00
N ARG A 68 3.76 14.02 7.86
CA ARG A 68 3.21 15.37 8.06
C ARG A 68 3.65 15.94 9.41
N HIS A 69 4.19 17.14 9.41
CA HIS A 69 4.62 17.83 10.63
C HIS A 69 3.42 18.35 11.43
N TYR A 70 3.24 17.84 12.65
CA TYR A 70 2.10 18.20 13.50
C TYR A 70 2.34 19.44 14.36
N GLY A 71 3.47 20.13 14.18
CA GLY A 71 3.77 21.38 14.88
C GLY A 71 3.81 21.18 16.39
N ALA A 72 3.31 22.16 17.14
CA ALA A 72 3.33 22.17 18.60
C ALA A 72 2.48 21.07 19.26
N VAL A 73 1.70 20.29 18.50
CA VAL A 73 0.89 19.18 19.03
C VAL A 73 1.52 17.81 18.76
N GLN A 74 2.75 17.79 18.25
CA GLN A 74 3.49 16.56 18.03
C GLN A 74 3.75 15.83 19.35
N GLY A 75 3.47 14.53 19.37
CA GLY A 75 3.56 13.70 20.59
C GLY A 75 2.26 13.63 21.40
N LEU A 76 1.27 14.49 21.14
CA LEU A 76 -0.02 14.45 21.81
C LEU A 76 -0.99 13.46 21.14
N SER A 77 -1.84 12.85 21.95
CA SER A 77 -2.93 12.01 21.44
C SER A 77 -4.05 12.86 20.86
N LYS A 78 -4.73 12.37 19.82
CA LYS A 78 -5.95 13.01 19.26
C LYS A 78 -7.09 13.18 20.27
N ASN A 79 -7.07 12.40 21.35
CA ASN A 79 -8.08 12.43 22.42
C ASN A 79 -7.49 13.02 23.72
N ASP A 80 -6.37 13.74 23.62
CA ASP A 80 -5.74 14.39 24.76
C ASP A 80 -6.70 15.45 25.36
N PRO A 81 -7.07 15.34 26.65
CA PRO A 81 -8.02 16.26 27.27
C PRO A 81 -7.55 17.72 27.28
N GLU A 82 -6.25 17.97 27.44
CA GLU A 82 -5.69 19.31 27.46
C GLU A 82 -5.72 19.93 26.06
N LEU A 83 -5.38 19.13 25.05
CA LEU A 83 -5.50 19.53 23.64
C LEU A 83 -6.94 19.89 23.28
N LEU A 84 -7.90 19.04 23.66
CA LEU A 84 -9.32 19.25 23.38
C LEU A 84 -9.89 20.43 24.18
N ALA A 85 -9.47 20.63 25.43
CA ALA A 85 -9.88 21.79 26.23
C ALA A 85 -9.35 23.10 25.64
N LYS A 86 -8.11 23.09 25.11
CA LYS A 86 -7.46 24.29 24.57
C LYS A 86 -7.98 24.69 23.19
N TYR A 87 -8.21 23.73 22.30
CA TYR A 87 -8.53 24.01 20.89
C TYR A 87 -9.95 23.62 20.48
N GLY A 88 -10.64 22.79 21.26
CA GLY A 88 -11.94 22.24 20.92
C GLY A 88 -11.85 21.06 19.95
N GLU A 89 -12.86 20.17 20.01
CA GLU A 89 -12.88 18.93 19.23
C GLU A 89 -12.94 19.18 17.72
N ASP A 90 -13.72 20.17 17.27
CA ASP A 90 -13.91 20.45 15.85
C ASP A 90 -12.62 20.93 15.17
N VAL A 91 -11.81 21.72 15.87
CA VAL A 91 -10.50 22.19 15.38
C VAL A 91 -9.51 21.03 15.29
N VAL A 92 -9.41 20.21 16.35
CA VAL A 92 -8.54 19.02 16.36
C VAL A 92 -8.95 18.02 15.27
N ARG A 93 -10.26 17.88 15.02
CA ARG A 93 -10.80 17.07 13.93
C ARG A 93 -10.46 17.67 12.57
N GLY A 94 -10.54 18.98 12.43
CA GLY A 94 -10.17 19.74 11.24
C GLY A 94 -8.72 19.48 10.82
N TRP A 95 -7.75 19.60 11.72
CA TRP A 95 -6.34 19.25 11.46
C TRP A 95 -6.12 17.82 10.95
N ARG A 96 -7.01 16.89 11.30
CA ARG A 96 -6.90 15.47 10.90
C ARG A 96 -7.57 15.15 9.58
N ARG A 97 -8.53 15.95 9.12
CA ARG A 97 -9.39 15.63 7.97
C ARG A 97 -9.34 16.67 6.85
N SER A 98 -9.03 17.91 7.19
CA SER A 98 -8.92 19.02 6.24
C SER A 98 -7.62 18.95 5.45
N MET A 99 -7.70 19.35 4.18
CA MET A 99 -6.52 19.47 3.33
C MET A 99 -5.65 20.66 3.71
N THR A 100 -6.24 21.73 4.24
CA THR A 100 -5.58 23.04 4.37
C THR A 100 -5.33 23.46 5.81
N GLU A 101 -6.09 22.94 6.78
CA GLU A 101 -5.91 23.30 8.18
C GLU A 101 -4.59 22.75 8.74
N LYS A 102 -3.95 23.54 9.60
CA LYS A 102 -2.64 23.25 10.19
C LYS A 102 -2.73 23.35 11.70
N PRO A 103 -2.09 22.43 12.45
CA PRO A 103 -1.84 22.65 13.86
C PRO A 103 -0.96 23.89 14.11
N PRO A 104 -0.91 24.41 15.34
CA PRO A 104 -0.03 25.52 15.69
C PRO A 104 1.44 25.21 15.36
N PRO A 105 2.20 26.16 14.81
CA PRO A 105 3.60 25.96 14.47
C PRO A 105 4.50 25.84 15.71
N LEU A 106 5.59 25.09 15.57
CA LEU A 106 6.73 25.21 16.48
C LEU A 106 7.38 26.59 16.37
N THR A 107 7.90 27.06 17.49
CA THR A 107 8.77 28.21 17.64
C THR A 107 10.24 27.75 17.76
N LYS A 108 11.18 28.68 17.59
CA LYS A 108 12.62 28.38 17.73
C LYS A 108 13.03 27.92 19.14
N ASN A 109 12.16 28.12 20.13
CA ASN A 109 12.42 27.75 21.51
C ASN A 109 11.90 26.35 21.85
N ASP A 110 11.13 25.72 20.95
CA ASP A 110 10.64 24.36 21.14
C ASP A 110 11.77 23.34 20.91
N GLU A 111 11.85 22.33 21.76
CA GLU A 111 12.90 21.28 21.70
C GLU A 111 12.89 20.51 20.36
N MET A 112 11.71 20.33 19.76
CA MET A 112 11.56 19.63 18.47
C MET A 112 11.83 20.52 17.26
N TYR A 113 12.14 21.81 17.45
CA TYR A 113 12.39 22.74 16.35
C TYR A 113 13.63 22.33 15.55
N GLN A 114 13.49 22.31 14.23
CA GLN A 114 14.60 22.15 13.29
C GLN A 114 14.62 23.35 12.34
N PRO A 115 15.81 23.86 11.97
CA PRO A 115 15.89 24.94 11.00
C PRO A 115 15.42 24.48 9.61
N PRO A 116 15.05 25.43 8.72
CA PRO A 116 14.72 25.13 7.34
C PRO A 116 15.80 24.24 6.67
N PRO A 117 15.40 23.27 5.83
CA PRO A 117 14.10 23.16 5.19
C PRO A 117 13.00 22.44 5.99
N ALA A 118 13.28 22.00 7.23
CA ALA A 118 12.27 21.35 8.06
C ALA A 118 11.08 22.31 8.34
N PRO A 119 9.83 21.86 8.15
CA PRO A 119 8.65 22.68 8.41
C PRO A 119 8.38 22.79 9.93
N THR A 120 7.76 23.88 10.36
CA THR A 120 7.32 24.05 11.76
C THR A 120 5.89 23.58 12.00
N THR A 121 5.08 23.41 10.95
CA THR A 121 3.75 22.79 10.92
C THR A 121 3.35 22.55 9.47
N GLU A 122 2.50 21.58 9.23
CA GLU A 122 2.01 21.24 7.90
C GLU A 122 0.52 20.91 7.89
N SER A 123 -0.16 21.33 6.83
CA SER A 123 -1.42 20.75 6.39
C SER A 123 -1.16 19.44 5.62
N LEU A 124 -2.23 18.72 5.26
CA LEU A 124 -2.09 17.59 4.34
C LEU A 124 -1.64 18.05 2.94
N GLN A 125 -2.09 19.24 2.50
CA GLN A 125 -1.69 19.84 1.23
C GLN A 125 -0.20 20.22 1.20
N ASP A 126 0.38 20.76 2.28
CA ASP A 126 1.81 21.06 2.32
C ASP A 126 2.65 19.78 2.20
N CYS A 127 2.27 18.76 2.99
CA CYS A 127 2.89 17.44 2.95
C CYS A 127 2.80 16.84 1.54
N GLN A 128 1.66 17.01 0.86
CA GLN A 128 1.49 16.52 -0.51
C GLN A 128 2.39 17.25 -1.48
N LYS A 129 2.45 18.58 -1.41
CA LYS A 129 3.29 19.40 -2.29
C LYS A 129 4.75 18.94 -2.25
N ARG A 130 5.34 18.81 -1.06
CA ARG A 130 6.76 18.39 -0.94
C ARG A 130 6.99 16.94 -1.33
N ALA A 131 6.05 16.03 -1.07
CA ALA A 131 6.18 14.63 -1.44
C ALA A 131 6.17 14.46 -2.96
N VAL A 132 5.27 15.17 -3.64
CA VAL A 132 5.18 15.21 -5.12
C VAL A 132 6.44 15.86 -5.72
N GLU A 133 6.95 16.93 -5.11
CA GLU A 133 8.22 17.54 -5.53
C GLU A 133 9.41 16.56 -5.39
N CYS A 134 9.49 15.80 -4.29
CA CYS A 134 10.49 14.73 -4.13
C CYS A 134 10.35 13.67 -5.22
N PHE A 135 9.11 13.28 -5.54
CA PHE A 135 8.87 12.34 -6.62
C PHE A 135 9.44 12.86 -7.94
N HIS A 136 9.07 14.06 -8.37
CA HIS A 136 9.52 14.58 -9.66
C HIS A 136 11.02 14.88 -9.73
N SER A 137 11.62 15.35 -8.63
CA SER A 137 13.02 15.81 -8.61
C SER A 137 14.02 14.71 -8.30
N ALA A 138 13.62 13.61 -7.65
CA ALA A 138 14.55 12.58 -7.18
C ALA A 138 14.14 11.15 -7.56
N ILE A 139 12.88 10.77 -7.32
CA ILE A 139 12.41 9.40 -7.56
C ILE A 139 12.20 9.15 -9.05
N ALA A 140 11.52 10.06 -9.75
CA ALA A 140 11.20 9.95 -11.16
C ALA A 140 12.47 9.89 -12.04
N PRO A 141 13.51 10.73 -11.83
CA PRO A 141 14.78 10.57 -12.53
C PRO A 141 15.39 9.19 -12.33
N ALA A 142 15.32 8.61 -11.13
CA ALA A 142 15.84 7.27 -10.90
C ALA A 142 15.01 6.16 -11.56
N LEU A 143 13.68 6.34 -11.60
CA LEU A 143 12.73 5.37 -12.15
C LEU A 143 12.71 5.38 -13.69
N PHE A 144 12.85 6.55 -14.30
CA PHE A 144 12.70 6.76 -15.76
C PHE A 144 14.01 7.00 -16.50
N ASP A 145 15.15 6.97 -15.81
CA ASP A 145 16.48 7.19 -16.39
C ASP A 145 16.67 6.40 -17.70
N GLU A 146 16.95 7.13 -18.78
CA GLU A 146 17.11 6.59 -20.13
C GLU A 146 18.54 6.09 -20.40
N ALA A 147 19.51 6.47 -19.55
CA ALA A 147 20.92 6.19 -19.77
C ALA A 147 21.36 4.74 -19.48
N THR A 148 20.45 3.89 -18.99
CA THR A 148 20.74 2.46 -18.77
C THR A 148 19.95 1.56 -19.70
N ASP A 149 20.65 0.57 -20.27
CA ASP A 149 20.12 -0.51 -21.13
C ASP A 149 19.15 -1.47 -20.41
N SER A 150 18.83 -1.27 -19.14
CA SER A 150 17.84 -2.09 -18.44
C SER A 150 16.43 -1.74 -18.92
N GLU A 151 15.74 -2.68 -19.55
CA GLU A 151 14.33 -2.53 -19.97
C GLU A 151 13.35 -2.34 -18.79
N LYS A 152 13.78 -2.65 -17.56
CA LYS A 152 12.94 -2.58 -16.35
C LYS A 152 13.75 -2.04 -15.18
N ARG A 153 13.33 -0.91 -14.62
CA ARG A 153 13.82 -0.37 -13.37
C ARG A 153 12.80 -0.51 -12.25
N THR A 154 13.29 -0.77 -11.05
CA THR A 154 12.47 -0.91 -9.84
C THR A 154 13.01 0.00 -8.74
N VAL A 155 12.16 0.94 -8.33
CA VAL A 155 12.44 1.83 -7.19
C VAL A 155 11.53 1.43 -6.03
N VAL A 156 12.10 1.30 -4.84
CA VAL A 156 11.34 1.09 -3.60
C VAL A 156 11.22 2.43 -2.88
N VAL A 157 10.02 2.76 -2.39
CA VAL A 157 9.78 3.95 -1.56
C VAL A 157 9.17 3.50 -0.24
N VAL A 158 9.85 3.80 0.87
CA VAL A 158 9.37 3.51 2.24
C VAL A 158 9.24 4.80 3.01
N ALA A 159 8.00 5.23 3.25
CA ALA A 159 7.69 6.49 3.91
C ALA A 159 6.51 6.31 4.89
N HIS A 160 5.78 7.38 5.16
CA HIS A 160 4.71 7.41 6.17
C HIS A 160 3.34 7.54 5.55
N SER A 161 2.30 7.36 6.38
CA SER A 161 0.91 7.28 5.94
C SER A 161 0.45 8.50 5.12
N ASN A 162 0.72 9.74 5.56
CA ASN A 162 0.30 10.92 4.80
C ASN A 162 1.17 11.15 3.55
N THR A 163 2.46 10.79 3.62
CA THR A 163 3.38 10.89 2.49
C THR A 163 2.99 9.93 1.36
N ILE A 164 2.76 8.65 1.68
CA ILE A 164 2.34 7.64 0.70
C ILE A 164 0.95 8.00 0.17
N ARG A 165 0.02 8.41 1.04
CA ARG A 165 -1.30 8.92 0.62
C ARG A 165 -1.18 10.06 -0.38
N ALA A 166 -0.30 11.03 -0.13
CA ALA A 166 -0.08 12.16 -1.02
C ALA A 166 0.42 11.73 -2.41
N LEU A 167 1.38 10.81 -2.46
CA LEU A 167 1.88 10.25 -3.72
C LEU A 167 0.78 9.49 -4.46
N MET A 168 0.04 8.62 -3.76
CA MET A 168 -1.09 7.90 -4.33
C MET A 168 -2.14 8.87 -4.89
N ALA A 169 -2.53 9.89 -4.12
CA ALA A 169 -3.48 10.90 -4.56
C ALA A 169 -3.02 11.63 -5.83
N SER A 170 -1.72 11.91 -5.94
CA SER A 170 -1.13 12.52 -7.13
C SER A 170 -1.15 11.58 -8.34
N PHE A 171 -0.75 10.32 -8.18
CA PHE A 171 -0.70 9.35 -9.28
C PHE A 171 -2.09 8.98 -9.79
N ASP A 172 -3.06 8.95 -8.89
CA ASP A 172 -4.42 8.54 -9.17
C ASP A 172 -5.39 9.71 -9.41
N SER A 173 -4.86 10.94 -9.45
CA SER A 173 -5.64 12.17 -9.62
C SER A 173 -6.86 12.21 -8.69
N VAL A 174 -6.65 11.90 -7.41
CA VAL A 174 -7.71 11.87 -6.40
C VAL A 174 -8.09 13.31 -6.03
N PRO A 175 -9.37 13.69 -6.12
CA PRO A 175 -9.82 15.02 -5.71
C PRO A 175 -9.55 15.31 -4.23
N ASP A 176 -9.14 16.54 -3.90
CA ASP A 176 -8.83 17.01 -2.54
C ASP A 176 -9.81 16.55 -1.45
N PRO A 177 -11.15 16.62 -1.63
CA PRO A 177 -12.11 16.19 -0.59
C PRO A 177 -12.09 14.68 -0.30
N LEU A 178 -11.48 13.88 -1.16
CA LEU A 178 -11.40 12.42 -1.04
C LEU A 178 -10.03 11.95 -0.54
N VAL A 179 -9.00 12.79 -0.60
CA VAL A 179 -7.63 12.42 -0.18
C VAL A 179 -7.59 11.96 1.27
N SER A 180 -8.26 12.68 2.19
CA SER A 180 -8.29 12.30 3.61
C SER A 180 -9.02 10.99 3.91
N LYS A 181 -9.78 10.45 2.94
CA LYS A 181 -10.45 9.15 3.04
C LYS A 181 -9.57 7.99 2.58
N LEU A 182 -8.45 8.26 1.91
CA LEU A 182 -7.50 7.22 1.51
C LEU A 182 -6.83 6.63 2.75
N HIS A 183 -6.95 5.32 2.93
CA HIS A 183 -6.29 4.59 4.00
C HIS A 183 -5.04 3.88 3.47
N VAL A 184 -3.90 4.11 4.12
CA VAL A 184 -2.64 3.41 3.82
C VAL A 184 -2.33 2.49 4.99
N PRO A 185 -2.52 1.17 4.88
CA PRO A 185 -2.10 0.20 5.88
C PRO A 185 -0.58 0.18 6.02
N ASN A 186 -0.12 -0.12 7.23
CA ASN A 186 1.30 -0.16 7.53
C ASN A 186 1.96 -1.37 6.85
N SER A 187 3.14 -1.17 6.27
CA SER A 187 4.00 -2.26 5.80
C SER A 187 3.30 -3.24 4.84
N VAL A 188 2.32 -2.77 4.09
CA VAL A 188 1.75 -3.51 2.95
C VAL A 188 2.42 -2.96 1.69
N PRO A 189 3.11 -3.79 0.89
CA PRO A 189 3.66 -3.34 -0.37
C PRO A 189 2.58 -2.89 -1.35
N ILE A 190 2.81 -1.74 -1.97
CA ILE A 190 1.94 -1.16 -3.00
C ILE A 190 2.76 -1.03 -4.28
N LEU A 191 2.30 -1.68 -5.34
CA LEU A 191 2.94 -1.62 -6.65
C LEU A 191 2.23 -0.61 -7.55
N TYR A 192 3.00 0.32 -8.11
CA TYR A 192 2.62 1.13 -9.25
C TYR A 192 3.49 0.75 -10.45
N ARG A 193 2.88 0.67 -11.63
CA ARG A 193 3.57 0.49 -12.90
C ARG A 193 3.36 1.73 -13.73
N PHE A 194 4.44 2.27 -14.29
CA PHE A 194 4.41 3.45 -15.13
C PHE A 194 4.83 3.08 -16.56
N GLU A 195 4.23 3.74 -17.56
CA GLU A 195 4.74 3.77 -18.92
C GLU A 195 6.00 4.64 -18.94
N ARG A 196 7.08 4.19 -19.59
CA ARG A 196 8.35 4.92 -19.56
C ARG A 196 8.26 6.22 -20.36
N SER A 197 7.58 6.20 -21.50
CA SER A 197 7.48 7.33 -22.43
C SER A 197 6.56 8.43 -21.92
N THR A 198 5.37 8.09 -21.41
CA THR A 198 4.41 9.07 -20.88
C THR A 198 4.64 9.38 -19.41
N ARG A 199 5.34 8.49 -18.68
CA ARG A 199 5.52 8.53 -17.22
C ARG A 199 4.21 8.45 -16.44
N GLU A 200 3.16 7.94 -17.08
CA GLU A 200 1.84 7.78 -16.48
C GLU A 200 1.65 6.36 -15.92
N PRO A 201 0.85 6.19 -14.85
CA PRO A 201 0.46 4.87 -14.38
C PRO A 201 -0.33 4.07 -15.43
N VAL A 202 -0.01 2.77 -15.61
CA VAL A 202 -0.62 1.93 -16.66
C VAL A 202 -1.44 0.73 -16.17
N SER A 203 -1.52 0.49 -14.86
CA SER A 203 -2.38 -0.57 -14.32
C SER A 203 -3.87 -0.23 -14.46
N SER A 204 -4.75 -1.22 -14.61
CA SER A 204 -6.19 -0.92 -14.66
C SER A 204 -6.65 -0.21 -13.38
N ARG A 205 -7.23 0.98 -13.54
CA ARG A 205 -7.69 1.83 -12.44
C ARG A 205 -8.89 1.18 -11.72
N LEU A 206 -8.71 0.83 -10.45
CA LEU A 206 -9.73 0.25 -9.58
C LEU A 206 -10.61 1.35 -9.01
N GLN A 207 -11.92 1.31 -9.27
CA GLN A 207 -12.84 2.30 -8.72
C GLN A 207 -13.06 2.06 -7.22
N SER A 208 -12.96 3.12 -6.41
CA SER A 208 -13.28 3.12 -4.98
C SER A 208 -14.17 4.31 -4.63
N VAL A 209 -14.75 4.30 -3.42
CA VAL A 209 -15.52 5.44 -2.89
C VAL A 209 -14.67 6.72 -2.78
N ALA A 210 -13.35 6.58 -2.68
CA ALA A 210 -12.40 7.69 -2.67
C ALA A 210 -11.85 8.05 -4.07
N GLY A 211 -12.35 7.42 -5.14
CA GLY A 211 -11.88 7.60 -6.52
C GLY A 211 -11.21 6.35 -7.10
N GLY A 212 -10.78 6.42 -8.35
CA GLY A 212 -10.11 5.29 -9.01
C GLY A 212 -8.61 5.23 -8.69
N SER A 213 -8.03 4.04 -8.45
CA SER A 213 -6.60 3.86 -8.12
C SER A 213 -5.87 2.84 -9.02
N HIS A 214 -4.67 3.18 -9.46
CA HIS A 214 -3.74 2.30 -10.19
C HIS A 214 -2.92 1.41 -9.26
N ALA A 215 -2.96 1.67 -7.95
CA ALA A 215 -2.22 0.92 -6.96
C ALA A 215 -2.60 -0.57 -6.97
N ARG A 216 -1.60 -1.44 -6.86
CA ARG A 216 -1.76 -2.89 -6.67
C ARG A 216 -1.22 -3.28 -5.30
N TRP A 217 -2.13 -3.61 -4.40
CA TRP A 217 -1.81 -4.00 -3.03
C TRP A 217 -1.40 -5.47 -3.00
N LEU A 218 -0.19 -5.76 -2.54
CA LEU A 218 0.23 -7.15 -2.37
C LEU A 218 -0.40 -7.73 -1.11
N VAL A 219 -1.18 -8.80 -1.29
CA VAL A 219 -1.92 -9.43 -0.20
C VAL A 219 -1.25 -10.73 0.23
N SER A 220 -1.18 -10.94 1.53
CA SER A 220 -0.84 -12.20 2.17
C SER A 220 -1.88 -12.51 3.23
N ALA A 221 -1.87 -13.72 3.77
CA ALA A 221 -2.76 -14.05 4.87
C ALA A 221 -2.46 -13.24 6.15
N GLU A 222 -1.22 -12.81 6.35
CA GLU A 222 -0.82 -11.98 7.49
C GLU A 222 -1.35 -10.54 7.36
N ASN A 223 -1.48 -10.01 6.14
CA ASN A 223 -1.85 -8.62 5.90
C ASN A 223 -3.28 -8.43 5.34
N HIS A 224 -3.99 -9.51 4.98
CA HIS A 224 -5.29 -9.42 4.30
C HIS A 224 -6.33 -8.58 5.06
N THR A 225 -6.35 -8.66 6.39
CA THR A 225 -7.26 -7.85 7.21
C THR A 225 -6.94 -6.37 7.08
N GLN A 226 -5.65 -6.00 7.09
CA GLN A 226 -5.22 -4.61 6.94
C GLN A 226 -5.56 -4.07 5.55
N VAL A 227 -5.35 -4.90 4.51
CA VAL A 227 -5.72 -4.56 3.13
C VAL A 227 -7.23 -4.42 2.99
N ARG A 228 -8.00 -5.39 3.50
CA ARG A 228 -9.47 -5.35 3.48
C ARG A 228 -10.00 -4.09 4.17
N ASP A 229 -9.50 -3.77 5.35
CA ASP A 229 -9.94 -2.62 6.13
C ASP A 229 -9.54 -1.30 5.46
N ALA A 230 -8.40 -1.26 4.76
CA ALA A 230 -8.00 -0.13 3.92
C ALA A 230 -8.88 0.05 2.68
N LEU A 231 -9.49 -1.04 2.18
CA LEU A 231 -10.20 -1.09 0.90
C LEU A 231 -11.74 -1.16 1.03
N GLN A 232 -12.34 -1.17 2.22
CA GLN A 232 -13.80 -1.33 2.35
C GLN A 232 -14.59 -0.01 2.51
N PRO A 233 -15.87 0.03 2.04
CA PRO A 233 -16.69 -1.12 1.64
C PRO A 233 -17.12 -1.20 0.17
N GLY A 234 -16.92 -2.38 -0.44
CA GLY A 234 -17.50 -2.78 -1.74
C GLY A 234 -16.55 -3.56 -2.67
N GLY A 235 -16.56 -4.91 -2.62
CA GLY A 235 -16.05 -5.78 -3.70
C GLY A 235 -14.53 -6.01 -3.85
N MET A 236 -13.66 -5.20 -3.24
CA MET A 236 -12.20 -5.25 -3.47
C MET A 236 -11.46 -6.52 -2.97
N LEU A 237 -12.02 -7.25 -2.01
CA LEU A 237 -11.43 -8.50 -1.51
C LEU A 237 -11.29 -9.55 -2.62
N THR A 238 -12.31 -9.64 -3.49
CA THR A 238 -12.37 -10.62 -4.58
C THR A 238 -11.25 -10.40 -5.60
N ARG A 239 -10.99 -9.14 -5.97
CA ARG A 239 -9.90 -8.76 -6.88
C ARG A 239 -8.53 -9.13 -6.32
N ALA A 240 -8.31 -8.80 -5.05
CA ALA A 240 -7.06 -9.07 -4.36
C ALA A 240 -6.80 -10.57 -4.19
N MET A 241 -7.85 -11.35 -3.97
CA MET A 241 -7.76 -12.82 -3.98
C MET A 241 -7.43 -13.35 -5.37
N PHE A 242 -8.05 -12.79 -6.42
CA PHE A 242 -7.74 -13.16 -7.79
C PHE A 242 -6.25 -12.96 -8.12
N ASP A 243 -5.74 -11.74 -7.88
CA ASP A 243 -4.33 -11.38 -8.13
C ASP A 243 -3.35 -12.12 -7.19
N ALA A 244 -3.83 -12.69 -6.08
CA ALA A 244 -3.01 -13.49 -5.17
C ALA A 244 -2.90 -14.96 -5.61
N TRP A 245 -3.90 -15.46 -6.33
CA TRP A 245 -3.95 -16.84 -6.81
C TRP A 245 -3.43 -17.00 -8.23
N ASP A 246 -3.31 -15.91 -8.99
CA ASP A 246 -2.75 -15.89 -10.34
C ASP A 246 -1.23 -15.97 -10.22
N THR A 247 -0.73 -17.21 -10.21
CA THR A 247 0.66 -17.48 -9.83
C THR A 247 1.64 -17.27 -10.99
N ASP A 248 1.19 -17.41 -12.22
CA ASP A 248 1.96 -17.18 -13.43
C ASP A 248 1.74 -15.78 -14.03
N ASN A 249 0.78 -15.02 -13.48
CA ASN A 249 0.46 -13.65 -13.86
C ASN A 249 -0.03 -13.55 -15.31
N ASP A 250 -0.72 -14.58 -15.80
CA ASP A 250 -1.34 -14.63 -17.13
C ASP A 250 -2.73 -13.96 -17.18
N ARG A 251 -3.24 -13.49 -16.01
CA ARG A 251 -4.56 -12.89 -15.80
C ARG A 251 -5.73 -13.86 -15.95
N ARG A 252 -5.48 -15.15 -15.75
CA ARG A 252 -6.47 -16.21 -15.70
C ARG A 252 -6.16 -17.08 -14.50
N LEU A 253 -7.20 -17.59 -13.86
CA LEU A 253 -7.04 -18.59 -12.81
C LEU A 253 -7.48 -19.94 -13.32
N THR A 254 -6.57 -20.90 -13.35
CA THR A 254 -6.93 -22.29 -13.57
C THR A 254 -7.66 -22.88 -12.35
N VAL A 255 -8.40 -23.97 -12.55
CA VAL A 255 -9.00 -24.71 -11.42
C VAL A 255 -7.93 -25.15 -10.42
N ALA A 256 -6.75 -25.55 -10.89
CA ALA A 256 -5.64 -25.98 -10.05
C ALA A 256 -5.10 -24.83 -9.18
N GLU A 257 -4.95 -23.63 -9.73
CA GLU A 257 -4.51 -22.45 -8.97
C GLU A 257 -5.55 -22.01 -7.95
N LEU A 258 -6.84 -22.04 -8.30
CA LEU A 258 -7.92 -21.76 -7.37
C LEU A 258 -7.92 -22.75 -6.20
N GLU A 259 -7.80 -24.06 -6.49
CA GLU A 259 -7.75 -25.11 -5.46
C GLU A 259 -6.52 -24.99 -4.57
N ALA A 260 -5.35 -24.69 -5.16
CA ALA A 260 -4.11 -24.45 -4.42
C ALA A 260 -4.22 -23.21 -3.52
N GLY A 261 -4.77 -22.10 -4.05
CA GLY A 261 -5.01 -20.87 -3.32
C GLY A 261 -6.00 -21.05 -2.15
N ILE A 262 -7.09 -21.77 -2.37
CA ILE A 262 -8.05 -22.13 -1.31
C ILE A 262 -7.40 -23.05 -0.28
N GLY A 263 -6.63 -24.05 -0.73
CA GLY A 263 -5.93 -24.99 0.15
C GLY A 263 -4.90 -24.30 1.04
N GLY A 264 -4.18 -23.32 0.50
CA GLY A 264 -3.28 -22.44 1.23
C GLY A 264 -4.01 -21.69 2.34
N LEU A 265 -5.12 -21.01 2.00
CA LEU A 265 -5.95 -20.34 3.00
C LEU A 265 -6.43 -21.32 4.08
N VAL A 266 -7.04 -22.45 3.71
CA VAL A 266 -7.61 -23.40 4.68
C VAL A 266 -6.57 -23.95 5.67
N LYS A 267 -5.36 -24.31 5.19
CA LYS A 267 -4.28 -24.82 6.05
C LYS A 267 -3.85 -23.79 7.08
N GLU A 268 -3.75 -22.55 6.64
CA GLU A 268 -3.30 -21.41 7.44
C GLU A 268 -4.32 -20.99 8.51
N TYR A 269 -5.61 -21.20 8.24
CA TYR A 269 -6.71 -20.86 9.16
C TYR A 269 -7.14 -21.99 10.10
N SER A 270 -6.48 -23.16 10.10
CA SER A 270 -6.82 -24.28 10.99
C SER A 270 -6.86 -23.92 12.50
N ASN A 271 -6.31 -22.77 12.90
CA ASN A 271 -6.32 -22.23 14.27
C ASN A 271 -7.10 -20.91 14.47
N LYS A 272 -7.83 -20.38 13.48
CA LYS A 272 -8.63 -19.15 13.63
C LYS A 272 -9.98 -19.25 12.90
N ARG A 273 -10.99 -18.51 13.39
CA ARG A 273 -12.33 -18.42 12.78
C ARG A 273 -12.18 -17.90 11.35
N LEU A 274 -12.25 -18.81 10.40
CA LEU A 274 -12.26 -18.53 8.98
C LEU A 274 -13.57 -17.81 8.64
N ASP A 275 -13.51 -16.81 7.77
CA ASP A 275 -14.72 -16.21 7.23
C ASP A 275 -15.37 -17.24 6.29
N CYS A 276 -16.31 -18.03 6.84
CA CYS A 276 -16.97 -19.14 6.16
C CYS A 276 -17.57 -18.73 4.81
N VAL A 277 -17.91 -17.45 4.65
CA VAL A 277 -18.48 -16.88 3.43
C VAL A 277 -17.46 -16.84 2.30
N VAL A 278 -16.22 -16.41 2.57
CA VAL A 278 -15.16 -16.32 1.56
C VAL A 278 -14.81 -17.70 1.00
N LEU A 279 -14.71 -18.71 1.88
CA LEU A 279 -14.51 -20.09 1.44
C LEU A 279 -15.69 -20.65 0.67
N ALA A 280 -16.92 -20.38 1.11
CA ALA A 280 -18.12 -20.87 0.43
C ALA A 280 -18.21 -20.31 -0.99
N VAL A 281 -17.92 -19.03 -1.17
CA VAL A 281 -17.87 -18.35 -2.48
C VAL A 281 -16.77 -18.97 -3.35
N ALA A 282 -15.54 -19.06 -2.86
CA ALA A 282 -14.42 -19.61 -3.64
C ALA A 282 -14.64 -21.07 -4.05
N LYS A 283 -15.14 -21.91 -3.13
CA LYS A 283 -15.50 -23.31 -3.41
C LYS A 283 -16.67 -23.46 -4.38
N LYS A 284 -17.61 -22.51 -4.41
CA LYS A 284 -18.72 -22.51 -5.38
C LYS A 284 -18.19 -22.20 -6.79
N ILE A 285 -17.36 -21.17 -6.92
CA ILE A 285 -16.71 -20.80 -8.20
C ILE A 285 -15.90 -21.97 -8.77
N CYS A 286 -15.09 -22.65 -7.93
CA CYS A 286 -14.32 -23.82 -8.38
C CYS A 286 -15.22 -24.95 -8.90
N ARG A 287 -16.31 -25.25 -8.19
CA ARG A 287 -17.27 -26.29 -8.59
C ARG A 287 -17.96 -25.95 -9.91
N GLU A 288 -18.39 -24.71 -10.09
CA GLU A 288 -19.02 -24.25 -11.34
C GLU A 288 -18.05 -24.30 -12.52
N LEU A 289 -16.80 -23.86 -12.33
CA LEU A 289 -15.77 -23.93 -13.37
C LEU A 289 -15.41 -25.37 -13.74
N ALA A 290 -15.34 -26.28 -12.76
CA ALA A 290 -15.09 -27.69 -13.00
C ALA A 290 -16.25 -28.39 -13.74
N MET A 291 -17.49 -27.90 -13.59
CA MET A 291 -18.65 -28.41 -14.33
C MET A 291 -18.76 -27.85 -15.75
N GLU A 292 -18.38 -26.58 -15.95
CA GLU A 292 -18.51 -25.88 -17.24
C GLU A 292 -17.35 -26.14 -18.21
N CYS A 293 -16.15 -26.41 -17.69
CA CYS A 293 -14.95 -26.55 -18.51
C CYS A 293 -14.34 -27.95 -18.40
N LYS A 294 -14.17 -28.61 -19.56
CA LYS A 294 -13.20 -29.69 -19.79
C LYS A 294 -11.83 -29.36 -19.14
N PRO A 295 -10.93 -30.34 -18.88
CA PRO A 295 -9.84 -30.30 -17.88
C PRO A 295 -8.88 -29.08 -17.80
N ASN A 296 -8.98 -28.09 -18.68
CA ASN A 296 -8.18 -26.86 -18.74
C ASN A 296 -9.02 -25.59 -18.49
N GLY A 297 -10.06 -25.67 -17.64
CA GLY A 297 -10.91 -24.51 -17.32
C GLY A 297 -10.11 -23.39 -16.64
N SER A 298 -10.25 -22.17 -17.16
CA SER A 298 -9.70 -20.96 -16.55
C SER A 298 -10.72 -19.82 -16.53
N ILE A 299 -10.63 -18.96 -15.53
CA ILE A 299 -11.52 -17.81 -15.35
C ILE A 299 -10.71 -16.52 -15.36
N ASP A 300 -11.19 -15.51 -16.08
CA ASP A 300 -10.59 -14.17 -16.02
C ASP A 300 -11.14 -13.37 -14.83
N GLN A 301 -10.45 -12.27 -14.50
CA GLN A 301 -10.76 -11.46 -13.33
C GLN A 301 -12.19 -10.91 -13.32
N LYS A 302 -12.70 -10.52 -14.50
CA LYS A 302 -14.02 -9.89 -14.63
C LYS A 302 -15.11 -10.93 -14.37
N GLU A 303 -14.93 -12.13 -14.91
CA GLU A 303 -15.84 -13.24 -14.70
C GLU A 303 -15.78 -13.77 -13.26
N PHE A 304 -14.58 -13.80 -12.66
CA PHE A 304 -14.41 -14.17 -11.25
C PHE A 304 -15.11 -13.19 -10.31
N GLU A 305 -14.97 -11.88 -10.54
CA GLU A 305 -15.68 -10.83 -9.80
C GLU A 305 -17.21 -10.97 -9.91
N ARG A 306 -17.72 -11.25 -11.12
CA ARG A 306 -19.14 -11.46 -11.38
C ARG A 306 -19.68 -12.66 -10.58
N ARG A 307 -19.02 -13.83 -10.71
CA ARG A 307 -19.43 -15.07 -10.01
C ARG A 307 -19.33 -14.94 -8.50
N ALA A 308 -18.28 -14.29 -7.98
CA ALA A 308 -18.15 -14.04 -6.55
C ALA A 308 -19.28 -13.16 -6.02
N SER A 309 -19.67 -12.12 -6.78
CA SER A 309 -20.77 -11.22 -6.41
C SER A 309 -22.13 -11.93 -6.44
N GLU A 310 -22.36 -12.82 -7.39
CA GLU A 310 -23.57 -13.67 -7.46
C GLU A 310 -23.62 -14.70 -6.34
N ALA A 311 -22.51 -15.38 -6.07
CA ALA A 311 -22.39 -16.33 -4.97
C ALA A 311 -22.65 -15.65 -3.61
N PHE A 312 -22.09 -14.44 -3.41
CA PHE A 312 -22.31 -13.68 -2.20
C PHE A 312 -23.78 -13.26 -2.02
N ARG A 313 -24.45 -12.78 -3.08
CA ARG A 313 -25.88 -12.43 -3.04
C ARG A 313 -26.76 -13.64 -2.74
N GLY A 314 -26.45 -14.80 -3.32
CA GLY A 314 -27.18 -16.04 -3.02
C GLY A 314 -27.07 -16.47 -1.56
N LEU A 315 -25.91 -16.26 -0.93
CA LEU A 315 -25.68 -16.60 0.48
C LEU A 315 -26.34 -15.62 1.48
N GLN A 316 -26.83 -14.46 1.03
CA GLN A 316 -27.59 -13.52 1.86
C GLN A 316 -29.11 -13.65 1.71
N GLY A 317 -29.57 -14.45 0.73
CA GLY A 317 -30.98 -14.65 0.42
C GLY A 317 -31.60 -15.94 1.00
N ASP A 318 -30.79 -16.77 1.64
CA ASP A 318 -31.18 -18.01 2.37
C ASP A 318 -30.99 -17.82 3.88
#